data_AF-A0A2G0WBN1-F1
#
_entry.id   AF-A0A2G0WBN1-F1
#
_cell.length_a   1.000
_cell.length_b   1.000
_cell.length_c   1.000
_cell.angle_alpha   90.00
_cell.angle_beta   90.00
_cell.angle_gamma   90.00
#
_symmetry.space_group_name_H-M   'P 1'
#
loop_
_entity.id
_entity.type
_entity.pdbx_description
1 polymer ?
#
loop_
_entity_poly.entity_id
_entity_poly.type
_entity_poly.pdbx_seq_one_letter_code
_entity_poly.pdbx_strand_id
1 'polypeptide(L)'
;MADEPFSLTQLYQAVEQHLATHLSGVQAVSVWPNIQDRVSLPAVFLELAEIEPGADIGTGETTLVCKFEARIIVDPISPNHQHQAVHLATQLAVLLRAQTWGLEVEPAEFVQAVQDWTQPMLDGYTVWLVEWTQQVYLGPEEWPWPDQPPGSLLFGFNNDVKEDFVPAADI
;
A
#
# COMPACT_ATOMS: atom_id res chain seq x y z
N MET A 1 5.59 15.96 -16.93
CA MET A 1 6.66 15.75 -15.94
C MET A 1 6.66 14.25 -15.72
N ALA A 2 7.78 13.57 -15.85
CA ALA A 2 7.80 12.15 -15.47
C ALA A 2 7.61 12.13 -13.96
N ASP A 3 6.40 11.80 -13.50
CA ASP A 3 6.18 11.49 -12.09
C ASP A 3 7.15 10.35 -11.75
N GLU A 4 7.83 10.50 -10.62
CA GLU A 4 8.74 9.47 -10.15
C GLU A 4 7.92 8.19 -9.95
N PRO A 5 8.30 7.07 -10.58
CA PRO A 5 7.51 5.86 -10.53
C PRO A 5 7.37 5.39 -9.08
N PHE A 6 6.20 4.85 -8.75
CA PHE A 6 5.93 4.29 -7.43
C PHE A 6 7.04 3.32 -7.01
N SER A 7 7.41 3.37 -5.73
CA SER A 7 8.40 2.45 -5.15
C SER A 7 7.93 1.86 -3.83
N LEU A 8 8.39 0.63 -3.53
CA LEU A 8 8.12 0.01 -2.23
C LEU A 8 8.65 0.85 -1.07
N THR A 9 9.76 1.58 -1.24
CA THR A 9 10.29 2.49 -0.22
C THR A 9 9.29 3.59 0.13
N GLN A 10 8.65 4.21 -0.87
CA GLN A 10 7.60 5.20 -0.64
C GLN A 10 6.39 4.58 0.07
N LEU A 11 5.99 3.36 -0.31
CA LEU A 11 4.90 2.64 0.37
C LEU A 11 5.23 2.40 1.85
N TYR A 12 6.41 1.89 2.17
CA TYR A 12 6.83 1.66 3.55
C TYR A 12 6.79 2.94 4.39
N GLN A 13 7.31 4.05 3.86
CA GLN A 13 7.28 5.35 4.54
C GLN A 13 5.86 5.87 4.74
N ALA A 14 4.99 5.72 3.74
CA ALA A 14 3.60 6.13 3.83
C ALA A 14 2.84 5.32 4.89
N VAL A 15 3.03 4.00 4.91
CA VAL A 15 2.43 3.12 5.93
C VAL A 15 2.96 3.50 7.32
N GLU A 16 4.27 3.60 7.50
CA GLU A 16 4.90 3.93 8.79
C GLU A 16 4.36 5.26 9.35
N GLN A 17 4.38 6.31 8.53
CA GLN A 17 3.90 7.63 8.91
C GLN A 17 2.40 7.61 9.23
N HIS A 18 1.60 6.90 8.44
CA HIS A 18 0.16 6.82 8.64
C HIS A 18 -0.17 6.11 9.96
N LEU A 19 0.48 4.98 10.24
CA LEU A 19 0.29 4.23 11.47
C LEU A 19 0.76 5.02 12.69
N ALA A 20 1.92 5.67 12.62
CA ALA A 20 2.44 6.50 13.70
C ALA A 20 1.49 7.67 14.05
N THR A 21 0.77 8.18 13.05
CA THR A 21 -0.16 9.29 13.23
C THR A 21 -1.52 8.84 13.79
N HIS A 22 -2.01 7.66 13.40
CA HIS A 22 -3.40 7.24 13.66
C HIS A 22 -3.55 6.15 14.74
N LEU A 23 -2.50 5.37 15.04
CA LEU A 23 -2.52 4.40 16.14
C LEU A 23 -2.19 5.09 17.47
N SER A 24 -3.23 5.61 18.11
CA SER A 24 -3.10 6.31 19.40
C SER A 24 -2.55 5.39 20.49
N GLY A 25 -1.44 5.77 21.11
CA GLY A 25 -0.80 5.02 22.19
C GLY A 25 0.38 4.14 21.76
N VAL A 26 0.68 4.08 20.45
CA VAL A 26 1.95 3.56 19.94
C VAL A 26 3.02 4.63 20.09
N GLN A 27 4.20 4.24 20.59
CA GLN A 27 5.34 5.13 20.79
C GLN A 27 6.35 5.07 19.63
N ALA A 28 6.36 3.97 18.87
CA ALA A 28 7.23 3.80 17.72
C ALA A 28 6.57 2.91 16.65
N VAL A 29 6.71 3.31 15.39
CA VAL A 29 6.45 2.45 14.23
C VAL A 29 7.76 2.38 13.46
N SER A 30 8.16 1.20 13.00
CA SER A 30 9.39 1.03 12.22
C SER A 30 9.21 -0.08 11.21
N VAL A 31 9.65 0.15 9.99
CA VAL A 31 9.77 -0.89 8.96
C VAL A 31 11.16 -1.55 9.08
N TRP A 32 11.23 -2.88 9.00
CA TRP A 32 12.48 -3.65 9.14
C TRP A 32 13.34 -3.26 10.36
N PRO A 33 12.79 -3.27 11.58
CA PRO A 33 13.49 -2.78 12.76
C PRO A 33 14.68 -3.66 13.13
N ASN A 34 15.78 -3.03 13.54
CA ASN A 34 16.85 -3.75 14.23
C ASN A 34 16.49 -3.88 15.71
N ILE A 35 16.16 -5.10 16.15
CA ILE A 35 15.70 -5.40 17.51
C ILE A 35 16.80 -5.15 18.58
N GLN A 36 18.07 -4.99 18.17
CA GLN A 36 19.13 -4.58 19.10
C GLN A 36 18.97 -3.14 19.59
N ASP A 37 18.21 -2.31 18.88
CA ASP A 37 17.95 -0.93 19.26
C ASP A 37 16.91 -0.88 20.39
N ARG A 38 17.12 0.02 21.35
CA ARG A 38 16.12 0.26 22.40
C ARG A 38 14.91 0.96 21.79
N VAL A 39 13.83 0.21 21.61
CA VAL A 39 12.55 0.73 21.12
C VAL A 39 11.64 1.08 22.29
N SER A 40 10.96 2.21 22.19
CA SER A 40 9.96 2.63 23.17
C SER A 40 8.65 1.87 22.92
N LEU A 41 8.08 1.26 23.97
CA LEU A 41 6.88 0.42 23.86
C LEU A 41 5.64 1.16 24.38
N PRO A 42 4.43 0.94 23.80
CA PRO A 42 4.14 -0.01 22.72
C PRO A 42 4.73 0.38 21.36
N ALA A 43 5.13 -0.61 20.57
CA ALA A 43 5.69 -0.40 19.23
C ALA A 43 4.97 -1.25 18.17
N VAL A 44 5.08 -0.83 16.90
CA VAL A 44 4.62 -1.60 15.74
C VAL A 44 5.80 -1.83 14.80
N PHE A 45 6.12 -3.10 14.57
CA PHE A 45 7.16 -3.52 13.63
C PHE A 45 6.50 -3.99 12.34
N LEU A 46 6.84 -3.33 11.24
CA LEU A 46 6.31 -3.64 9.92
C LEU A 46 7.32 -4.43 9.10
N GLU A 47 6.85 -5.53 8.52
CA GLU A 47 7.62 -6.42 7.66
C GLU A 47 6.81 -6.78 6.40
N LEU A 48 7.52 -7.19 5.35
CA LEU A 48 6.93 -7.77 4.16
C LEU A 48 7.24 -9.27 4.17
N ALA A 49 6.20 -10.08 4.35
CA ALA A 49 6.35 -11.53 4.49
C ALA A 49 6.45 -12.24 3.15
N GLU A 50 5.68 -11.77 2.18
CA GLU A 50 5.52 -12.46 0.90
C GLU A 50 5.19 -11.49 -0.23
N ILE A 51 5.63 -11.84 -1.43
CA ILE A 51 5.28 -11.16 -2.67
C ILE A 51 4.86 -12.24 -3.67
N GLU A 52 3.63 -12.13 -4.14
CA GLU A 52 3.08 -13.00 -5.19
C GLU A 52 2.81 -12.18 -6.46
N PRO A 53 2.82 -12.82 -7.65
CA PRO A 53 2.36 -12.14 -8.87
C PRO A 53 0.86 -11.83 -8.79
N GLY A 54 0.48 -10.60 -9.14
CA GLY A 54 -0.92 -10.20 -9.29
C GLY A 54 -1.43 -10.36 -10.72
N ALA A 55 -2.68 -9.97 -10.94
CA ALA A 55 -3.25 -9.95 -12.29
C ALA A 55 -2.66 -8.80 -13.11
N ASP A 56 -2.10 -9.11 -14.27
CA ASP A 56 -1.62 -8.10 -15.22
C ASP A 56 -2.81 -7.25 -15.72
N ILE A 57 -2.70 -5.93 -15.56
CA ILE A 57 -3.72 -4.95 -15.95
C ILE A 57 -3.45 -4.31 -17.31
N GLY A 58 -2.34 -4.66 -17.97
CA GLY A 58 -1.99 -4.21 -19.31
C GLY A 58 -1.45 -2.78 -19.40
N THR A 59 -0.93 -2.24 -18.30
CA THR A 59 -0.29 -0.90 -18.24
C THR A 59 1.22 -0.94 -18.54
N GLY A 60 1.80 -2.13 -18.74
CA GLY A 60 3.25 -2.31 -18.84
C GLY A 60 3.96 -2.45 -17.49
N GLU A 61 3.28 -2.10 -16.40
CA GLU A 61 3.78 -2.30 -15.04
C GLU A 61 3.67 -3.76 -14.61
N THR A 62 4.50 -4.15 -13.64
CA THR A 62 4.40 -5.47 -13.00
C THR A 62 3.46 -5.39 -11.80
N THR A 63 2.32 -6.08 -11.88
CA THR A 63 1.39 -6.22 -10.75
C THR A 63 1.93 -7.22 -9.73
N LEU A 64 2.03 -6.81 -8.47
CA LEU A 64 2.43 -7.66 -7.34
C LEU A 64 1.41 -7.57 -6.21
N VAL A 65 1.15 -8.70 -5.55
CA VAL A 65 0.37 -8.77 -4.31
C VAL A 65 1.35 -8.95 -3.16
N CYS A 66 1.44 -7.94 -2.30
CA CYS A 66 2.34 -7.91 -1.17
C CYS A 66 1.60 -8.30 0.11
N LYS A 67 2.08 -9.30 0.84
CA LYS A 67 1.59 -9.66 2.18
C LYS A 67 2.42 -8.96 3.24
N PHE A 68 1.80 -8.02 3.95
CA PHE A 68 2.40 -7.27 5.04
C PHE A 68 2.08 -7.90 6.39
N GLU A 69 3.04 -7.79 7.29
CA GLU A 69 2.95 -8.21 8.67
C GLU A 69 3.28 -7.04 9.60
N ALA A 70 2.32 -6.65 10.44
CA ALA A 70 2.54 -5.68 11.51
C ALA A 70 2.49 -6.39 12.87
N ARG A 71 3.64 -6.44 13.53
CA ARG A 71 3.79 -6.97 14.89
C ARG A 71 3.66 -5.84 15.90
N ILE A 72 2.57 -5.87 16.66
CA ILE A 72 2.31 -4.95 17.76
C ILE A 72 2.94 -5.53 19.01
N ILE A 73 3.83 -4.78 19.65
CA ILE A 73 4.64 -5.23 20.78
C ILE A 73 4.31 -4.37 21.99
N VAL A 74 3.90 -5.02 23.07
CA VAL A 74 3.57 -4.38 24.35
C VAL A 74 4.42 -4.99 25.46
N ASP A 75 4.91 -4.12 26.35
CA ASP A 75 5.65 -4.52 27.56
C ASP A 75 4.74 -5.36 28.47
N PRO A 76 5.12 -6.61 28.82
CA PRO A 76 4.33 -7.48 29.70
C PRO A 76 4.21 -6.94 31.13
N ILE A 77 5.08 -6.01 31.56
CA ILE A 77 5.06 -5.42 32.90
C ILE A 77 3.92 -4.38 33.00
N SER A 78 3.49 -3.82 31.86
CA SER A 78 2.39 -2.87 31.82
C SER A 78 1.07 -3.51 32.30
N PRO A 79 0.30 -2.86 33.19
CA PRO A 79 -1.03 -3.32 33.55
C PRO A 79 -1.90 -3.48 32.30
N ASN A 80 -2.64 -4.59 32.20
CA ASN A 80 -3.53 -4.89 31.08
C ASN A 80 -2.84 -4.95 29.70
N HIS A 81 -1.55 -5.30 29.65
CA HIS A 81 -0.79 -5.42 28.39
C HIS A 81 -1.51 -6.24 27.30
N GLN A 82 -2.21 -7.32 27.67
CA GLN A 82 -3.00 -8.12 26.72
C GLN A 82 -4.16 -7.32 26.11
N HIS A 83 -4.93 -6.61 26.93
CA HIS A 83 -6.01 -5.75 26.44
C HIS A 83 -5.47 -4.62 25.57
N GLN A 84 -4.32 -4.03 25.94
CA GLN A 84 -3.68 -2.99 25.16
C GLN A 84 -3.25 -3.51 23.77
N ALA A 85 -2.61 -4.69 23.70
CA ALA A 85 -2.20 -5.29 22.44
C ALA A 85 -3.40 -5.60 21.52
N VAL A 86 -4.46 -6.22 22.06
CA VAL A 86 -5.69 -6.51 21.31
C VAL A 86 -6.38 -5.23 20.85
N HIS A 87 -6.40 -4.19 21.69
CA HIS A 87 -6.99 -2.91 21.33
C HIS A 87 -6.25 -2.25 20.17
N LEU A 88 -4.92 -2.22 20.22
CA LEU A 88 -4.09 -1.72 19.12
C LEU A 88 -4.27 -2.56 17.83
N ALA A 89 -4.37 -3.89 17.95
CA ALA A 89 -4.60 -4.78 16.81
C ALA A 89 -5.95 -4.50 16.13
N THR A 90 -7.00 -4.29 16.92
CA THR A 90 -8.32 -3.95 16.39
C THR A 90 -8.39 -2.54 15.80
N GLN A 91 -7.67 -1.57 16.38
CA GLN A 91 -7.51 -0.25 15.78
C GLN A 91 -6.81 -0.32 14.42
N LEU A 92 -5.74 -1.10 14.30
CA LEU A 92 -5.06 -1.33 13.03
C LEU A 92 -5.98 -2.00 12.00
N ALA A 93 -6.72 -3.03 12.39
CA ALA A 93 -7.70 -3.67 11.51
C ALA A 93 -8.76 -2.68 10.98
N VAL A 94 -9.20 -1.72 11.82
CA VAL A 94 -10.10 -0.64 11.39
C VAL A 94 -9.42 0.33 10.42
N LEU A 95 -8.16 0.69 10.67
CA LEU A 95 -7.39 1.59 9.81
C LEU A 95 -7.11 1.02 8.42
N LEU A 96 -7.01 -0.30 8.29
CA LEU A 96 -6.77 -0.96 7.00
C LEU A 96 -7.98 -0.88 6.05
N ARG A 97 -9.18 -0.58 6.56
CA ARG A 97 -10.39 -0.55 5.74
C ARG A 97 -10.31 0.55 4.67
N ALA A 98 -10.32 0.14 3.40
CA ALA A 98 -10.26 1.03 2.22
C ALA A 98 -9.00 1.91 2.19
N GLN A 99 -7.89 1.42 2.72
CA GLN A 99 -6.68 2.20 2.91
C GLN A 99 -5.72 2.07 1.72
N THR A 100 -5.34 3.21 1.14
CA THR A 100 -4.34 3.29 0.05
C THR A 100 -3.09 4.08 0.44
N TRP A 101 -3.02 4.58 1.68
CA TRP A 101 -1.89 5.35 2.21
C TRP A 101 -1.62 6.66 1.46
N GLY A 102 -2.57 7.12 0.65
CA GLY A 102 -2.39 8.27 -0.23
C GLY A 102 -1.54 7.99 -1.47
N LEU A 103 -1.35 6.71 -1.81
CA LEU A 103 -0.60 6.26 -2.99
C LEU A 103 -1.53 5.59 -3.99
N GLU A 104 -1.06 5.46 -5.24
CA GLU A 104 -1.78 4.81 -6.35
C GLU A 104 -1.60 3.29 -6.27
N VAL A 105 -2.17 2.70 -5.21
CA VAL A 105 -2.18 1.26 -4.96
C VAL A 105 -3.60 0.80 -4.65
N GLU A 106 -3.87 -0.48 -4.81
CA GLU A 106 -5.16 -1.03 -4.41
C GLU A 106 -5.36 -0.90 -2.90
N PRO A 107 -6.61 -0.84 -2.41
CA PRO A 107 -6.87 -0.81 -0.97
C PRO A 107 -6.30 -2.03 -0.25
N ALA A 108 -5.78 -1.81 0.97
CA ALA A 108 -5.35 -2.91 1.83
C ALA A 108 -6.52 -3.85 2.17
N GLU A 109 -6.26 -5.15 2.09
CA GLU A 109 -7.20 -6.21 2.42
C GLU A 109 -6.75 -6.93 3.69
N PHE A 110 -7.47 -6.69 4.80
CA PHE A 110 -7.18 -7.35 6.07
C PHE A 110 -7.34 -8.88 5.95
N VAL A 111 -6.30 -9.62 6.36
CA VAL A 111 -6.28 -11.08 6.33
C VAL A 111 -6.62 -11.65 7.71
N GLN A 112 -5.82 -11.33 8.72
CA GLN A 112 -6.05 -11.82 10.08
C GLN A 112 -5.33 -10.99 11.14
N ALA A 113 -5.75 -11.16 12.40
CA ALA A 113 -5.04 -10.69 13.57
C ALA A 113 -4.96 -11.82 14.59
N VAL A 114 -3.74 -12.18 15.00
CA VAL A 114 -3.47 -13.35 15.86
C VAL A 114 -2.35 -13.04 16.84
N GLN A 115 -2.34 -13.71 17.98
CA GLN A 115 -1.21 -13.65 18.89
C GLN A 115 0.01 -14.32 18.24
N ASP A 116 1.16 -13.64 18.26
CA ASP A 116 2.38 -14.14 17.63
C ASP A 116 3.33 -14.76 18.67
N TRP A 117 3.80 -15.97 18.34
CA TRP A 117 4.75 -16.76 19.14
C TRP A 117 5.94 -17.21 18.30
N THR A 118 6.03 -16.75 17.05
CA THR A 118 6.95 -17.28 16.05
C THR A 118 8.30 -16.59 16.07
N GLN A 119 8.41 -15.44 16.76
CA GLN A 119 9.61 -14.61 16.76
C GLN A 119 10.37 -14.67 18.08
N PRO A 120 11.45 -15.49 18.20
CA PRO A 120 12.16 -15.68 19.46
C PRO A 120 12.79 -14.40 20.01
N MET A 121 13.13 -13.45 19.13
CA MET A 121 13.68 -12.16 19.54
C MET A 121 12.68 -11.29 20.34
N LEU A 122 11.40 -11.61 20.24
CA LEU A 122 10.32 -10.95 20.98
C LEU A 122 9.82 -11.81 22.15
N ASP A 123 10.54 -12.89 22.49
CA ASP A 123 10.22 -13.72 23.65
C ASP A 123 10.18 -12.85 24.92
N GLY A 124 9.08 -12.98 25.65
CA GLY A 124 8.80 -12.19 26.85
C GLY A 124 7.93 -10.97 26.60
N TYR A 125 7.71 -10.53 25.36
CA TYR A 125 6.73 -9.49 25.07
C TYR A 125 5.33 -10.03 24.82
N THR A 126 4.33 -9.15 24.90
CA THR A 126 3.01 -9.44 24.36
C THR A 126 2.96 -8.98 22.92
N VAL A 127 2.91 -9.95 22.00
CA VAL A 127 2.96 -9.68 20.57
C VAL A 127 1.66 -10.09 19.90
N TRP A 128 1.11 -9.19 19.09
CA TRP A 128 0.00 -9.46 18.18
C TRP A 128 0.42 -9.17 16.76
N LEU A 129 0.28 -10.16 15.88
CA LEU A 129 0.51 -10.03 14.46
C LEU A 129 -0.81 -9.65 13.77
N VAL A 130 -0.76 -8.60 12.95
CA VAL A 130 -1.83 -8.18 12.05
C VAL A 130 -1.31 -8.31 10.63
N GLU A 131 -2.03 -9.07 9.81
CA GLU A 131 -1.66 -9.34 8.42
C GLU A 131 -2.66 -8.72 7.46
N TRP A 132 -2.16 -8.19 6.34
CA TRP A 132 -2.97 -7.76 5.22
C TRP A 132 -2.25 -7.99 3.89
N THR A 133 -3.01 -8.10 2.82
CA THR A 133 -2.50 -8.11 1.45
C THR A 133 -2.79 -6.77 0.77
N GLN A 134 -1.91 -6.36 -0.13
CA GLN A 134 -2.13 -5.16 -0.93
C GLN A 134 -1.48 -5.30 -2.30
N GLN A 135 -2.25 -5.00 -3.35
CA GLN A 135 -1.75 -5.03 -4.71
C GLN A 135 -1.09 -3.70 -5.07
N VAL A 136 0.09 -3.79 -5.68
CA VAL A 136 0.91 -2.66 -6.12
C VAL A 136 1.37 -2.84 -7.56
N TYR A 137 1.71 -1.74 -8.21
CA TYR A 137 2.20 -1.71 -9.59
C TYR A 137 3.62 -1.16 -9.59
N LEU A 138 4.58 -1.94 -10.09
CA LEU A 138 6.00 -1.55 -10.12
C LEU A 138 6.54 -1.54 -11.54
N GLY A 139 7.29 -0.50 -11.86
CA GLY A 139 7.92 -0.32 -13.16
C GLY A 139 7.38 0.92 -13.88
N PRO A 140 7.85 1.18 -15.11
CA PRO A 140 7.31 2.22 -15.94
C PRO A 140 5.96 1.81 -16.54
N GLU A 141 5.03 2.76 -16.61
CA GLU A 141 3.84 2.64 -17.47
C GLU A 141 4.25 2.70 -18.94
N GLU A 142 3.69 1.81 -19.76
CA GLU A 142 3.90 1.74 -21.20
C GLU A 142 2.58 1.95 -21.95
N TRP A 143 2.49 3.07 -22.67
CA TRP A 143 1.40 3.32 -23.61
C TRP A 143 1.81 2.87 -25.02
N PRO A 144 1.15 1.84 -25.61
CA PRO A 144 1.64 1.23 -26.84
C PRO A 144 1.29 2.03 -28.11
N TRP A 145 0.46 3.07 -28.00
CA TRP A 145 0.12 3.94 -29.12
C TRP A 145 0.93 5.24 -29.09
N PRO A 146 1.16 5.87 -30.25
CA PRO A 146 1.78 7.19 -30.29
C PRO A 146 0.93 8.20 -29.51
N ASP A 147 1.58 9.04 -28.72
CA ASP A 147 0.93 10.20 -28.10
C ASP A 147 0.49 11.18 -29.21
N GLN A 148 -0.81 11.34 -29.38
CA GLN A 148 -1.38 12.29 -30.34
C GLN A 148 -1.77 13.56 -29.58
N PRO A 149 -1.24 14.73 -29.98
CA PRO A 149 -1.56 15.97 -29.30
C PRO A 149 -3.07 16.25 -29.41
N PRO A 150 -3.66 16.96 -28.42
CA PRO A 150 -5.05 17.37 -28.49
C PRO A 150 -5.36 18.07 -29.84
N GLY A 151 -6.24 17.45 -30.62
CA GLY A 151 -6.64 17.95 -31.94
C GLY A 151 -8.04 18.57 -31.94
N SER A 152 -8.40 19.25 -33.03
CA SER A 152 -9.76 19.68 -33.28
C SER A 152 -10.54 18.60 -34.02
N LEU A 153 -11.66 18.15 -33.45
CA LEU A 153 -12.57 17.19 -34.10
C LEU A 153 -13.62 17.94 -34.92
N LEU A 154 -13.66 17.67 -36.22
CA LEU A 154 -14.69 18.18 -37.14
C LEU A 154 -15.58 17.01 -37.57
N PHE A 155 -16.88 17.10 -37.30
CA PHE A 155 -17.86 16.13 -37.80
C PHE A 155 -18.51 16.64 -39.08
N GLY A 156 -18.44 15.86 -40.15
CA GLY A 156 -19.20 16.11 -41.38
C GLY A 156 -20.38 15.17 -41.50
N PHE A 157 -21.51 15.69 -41.95
CA PHE A 157 -22.71 14.90 -42.23
C PHE A 157 -23.13 15.13 -43.68
N ASN A 158 -23.57 14.08 -44.38
CA ASN A 158 -24.22 14.17 -45.70
C ASN A 158 -23.46 14.99 -46.77
N ASN A 159 -22.20 14.63 -47.08
CA ASN A 159 -21.39 15.28 -48.13
C ASN A 159 -21.31 16.82 -48.02
N ASP A 160 -21.35 17.38 -46.80
CA ASP A 160 -21.23 18.83 -46.59
C ASP A 160 -19.84 19.31 -47.09
N VAL A 161 -19.84 20.30 -47.98
CA VAL A 161 -18.67 20.73 -48.78
C VAL A 161 -18.03 22.02 -48.25
N LYS A 162 -18.21 22.33 -46.95
CA LYS A 162 -17.62 23.54 -46.36
C LYS A 162 -16.12 23.56 -46.59
N GLU A 163 -15.57 24.73 -46.91
CA GLU A 163 -14.18 24.90 -47.38
C GLU A 163 -13.13 24.32 -46.41
N ASP A 164 -13.45 24.28 -45.11
CA ASP A 164 -12.58 23.71 -44.06
C ASP A 164 -12.80 22.21 -43.81
N PHE A 165 -13.72 21.56 -44.53
CA PHE A 165 -14.03 20.14 -44.38
C PHE A 165 -13.18 19.29 -45.30
N VAL A 166 -12.33 18.44 -44.71
CA VAL A 166 -11.61 17.40 -45.46
C VAL A 166 -12.48 16.15 -45.47
N PRO A 167 -13.00 15.70 -46.63
CA PRO A 167 -13.76 14.46 -46.71
C PRO A 167 -12.92 13.28 -46.22
N ALA A 168 -13.54 12.36 -45.48
CA ALA A 168 -12.87 11.16 -45.01
C ALA A 168 -12.33 10.39 -46.23
N ALA A 169 -11.03 10.06 -46.21
CA ALA A 169 -10.44 9.26 -47.28
C ALA A 169 -11.11 7.88 -47.30
N ASP A 170 -11.48 7.39 -48.48
CA ASP A 170 -11.94 6.02 -48.66
C ASP A 170 -10.80 5.07 -48.26
N ILE A 171 -11.03 4.26 -47.22
CA ILE A 171 -10.10 3.24 -46.72
C ILE A 171 -10.20 1.98 -47.59
#